data_AF-A0A7C2BHE4-F1
#
_entry.id   AF-A0A7C2BHE4-F1
#
_cell.length_a   1.000
_cell.length_b   1.000
_cell.length_c   1.000
_cell.angle_alpha   90.00
_cell.angle_beta   90.00
_cell.angle_gamma   90.00
#
_symmetry.space_group_name_H-M   'P 1'
#
loop_
_entity.id
_entity.type
_entity.pdbx_description
1 polymer ?
#
loop_
_entity_poly.entity_id
_entity_poly.type
_entity_poly.pdbx_seq_one_letter_code
_entity_poly.pdbx_strand_id
1 'polypeptide(L)'
;MRASSSAITGPQYIRDRPHSARRKAGTGGPSVLRAGGWGLPASPPGFPTLAGGAAGGAGPELKSNDSAVPGPGPELIGPPVGSFYAWWRGDPLVPLPPLPGLTIEVASDPAALVGPEGPGPAEVEARFAAGHRAYLARLDGEPAAYGWVATIQAEVGELGLSFKLPPANRYLWDFYTRPPWRGLGIYPRLLQAILGREADAERFWVGHDTPNIPSRRGILKAGFQEVGRVYRTAGGGLVLVGVGSIERATAAARLLGIRLLTDPAGA
;
A
#
# COMPACT_ATOMS: atom_id res chain seq x y z
N MET A 1 -51.65 60.33 -35.07
CA MET A 1 -50.66 59.47 -35.75
C MET A 1 -50.35 58.30 -34.82
N ARG A 2 -51.06 57.17 -34.94
CA ARG A 2 -50.62 55.87 -35.54
C ARG A 2 -49.21 55.45 -35.07
N ALA A 3 -49.10 54.48 -34.15
CA ALA A 3 -48.96 53.01 -34.37
C ALA A 3 -47.47 52.64 -34.65
N SER A 4 -46.80 51.59 -34.14
CA SER A 4 -47.13 50.21 -33.74
C SER A 4 -45.94 49.65 -32.90
N SER A 5 -46.17 48.84 -31.87
CA SER A 5 -46.07 47.35 -31.81
C SER A 5 -44.66 46.75 -31.95
N SER A 6 -44.17 46.03 -30.92
CA SER A 6 -44.30 44.56 -30.83
C SER A 6 -43.57 43.96 -29.61
N ALA A 7 -44.27 43.05 -28.94
CA ALA A 7 -43.78 42.11 -27.94
C ALA A 7 -43.17 40.86 -28.60
N ILE A 8 -42.20 40.20 -27.93
CA ILE A 8 -41.88 38.77 -28.16
C ILE A 8 -41.61 38.08 -26.80
N THR A 9 -42.10 36.86 -26.73
CA THR A 9 -42.42 36.02 -25.58
C THR A 9 -41.52 34.77 -25.57
N GLY A 10 -40.90 34.43 -24.43
CA GLY A 10 -40.43 33.09 -24.00
C GLY A 10 -39.37 32.35 -24.85
N PRO A 11 -38.89 31.13 -24.42
CA PRO A 11 -39.27 30.36 -23.23
C PRO A 11 -38.11 29.85 -22.35
N GLN A 12 -38.49 29.38 -21.16
CA GLN A 12 -37.73 28.55 -20.21
C GLN A 12 -37.31 27.21 -20.84
N TYR A 13 -36.08 26.75 -20.55
CA TYR A 13 -35.66 25.37 -20.84
C TYR A 13 -35.42 24.61 -19.55
N ILE A 14 -36.49 23.97 -19.08
CA ILE A 14 -36.48 22.80 -18.22
C ILE A 14 -35.91 21.65 -19.07
N ARG A 15 -34.89 20.95 -18.58
CA ARG A 15 -34.54 19.63 -19.11
C ARG A 15 -34.94 18.57 -18.11
N ASP A 16 -36.02 17.89 -18.46
CA ASP A 16 -36.47 16.63 -17.91
C ASP A 16 -35.36 15.58 -17.96
N ARG A 17 -35.16 14.89 -16.82
CA ARG A 17 -34.52 13.58 -16.77
C ARG A 17 -35.59 12.51 -17.03
N PRO A 18 -35.42 11.61 -18.00
CA PRO A 18 -36.24 10.41 -18.03
C PRO A 18 -35.64 9.32 -17.12
N HIS A 19 -36.52 8.76 -16.28
CA HIS A 19 -36.29 7.54 -15.52
C HIS A 19 -36.42 6.29 -16.42
N SER A 20 -35.51 5.35 -16.16
CA SER A 20 -35.64 3.88 -16.28
C SER A 20 -35.85 3.21 -17.65
N ALA A 21 -34.86 2.41 -18.05
CA ALA A 21 -35.09 1.12 -18.69
C ALA A 21 -34.12 0.06 -18.12
N ARG A 22 -34.71 -1.00 -17.60
CA ARG A 22 -34.18 -2.30 -17.12
C ARG A 22 -32.83 -2.73 -17.74
N ARG A 23 -31.87 -3.09 -16.89
CA ARG A 23 -30.80 -4.05 -17.23
C ARG A 23 -31.08 -5.41 -16.58
N LYS A 24 -31.02 -6.46 -17.42
CA LYS A 24 -31.03 -7.86 -17.02
C LYS A 24 -29.79 -8.18 -16.17
N ALA A 25 -29.99 -9.04 -15.19
CA ALA A 25 -28.97 -9.62 -14.34
C ALA A 25 -27.91 -10.37 -15.17
N GLY A 26 -26.65 -10.02 -14.93
CA GLY A 26 -25.47 -10.81 -15.26
C GLY A 26 -24.65 -10.93 -13.99
N THR A 27 -24.71 -12.10 -13.36
CA THR A 27 -23.95 -12.50 -12.19
C THR A 27 -22.46 -12.55 -12.52
N GLY A 28 -21.72 -11.59 -12.01
CA GLY A 28 -20.26 -11.49 -12.06
C GLY A 28 -19.84 -10.29 -11.24
N GLY A 29 -19.73 -10.46 -9.92
CA GLY A 29 -19.36 -9.37 -9.00
C GLY A 29 -17.96 -8.83 -9.33
N PRO A 30 -17.74 -7.50 -9.36
CA PRO A 30 -16.42 -6.95 -9.63
C PRO A 30 -15.50 -7.18 -8.43
N SER A 31 -14.34 -7.79 -8.69
CA SER A 31 -13.20 -7.83 -7.77
C SER A 31 -12.70 -6.40 -7.50
N VAL A 32 -12.63 -6.02 -6.22
CA VAL A 32 -12.25 -4.67 -5.77
C VAL A 32 -10.75 -4.65 -5.50
N LEU A 33 -10.00 -3.93 -6.33
CA LEU A 33 -8.55 -3.75 -6.16
C LEU A 33 -8.28 -2.64 -5.14
N ARG A 34 -7.82 -3.01 -3.94
CA ARG A 34 -7.20 -2.08 -2.96
C ARG A 34 -5.70 -1.95 -3.27
N ALA A 35 -5.17 -0.73 -3.17
CA ALA A 35 -3.77 -0.45 -3.44
C ALA A 35 -2.96 -0.61 -2.15
N GLY A 36 -2.07 -1.60 -2.07
CA GLY A 36 -1.21 -1.78 -0.88
C GLY A 36 -1.94 -2.29 0.37
N GLY A 37 -3.19 -2.75 0.24
CA GLY A 37 -3.91 -3.51 1.24
C GLY A 37 -4.19 -4.89 0.65
N TRP A 38 -3.35 -5.86 1.01
CA TRP A 38 -3.64 -7.26 0.74
C TRP A 38 -4.77 -7.65 1.71
N GLY A 39 -6.01 -7.68 1.23
CA GLY A 39 -7.23 -7.63 2.05
C GLY A 39 -7.32 -8.73 3.11
N LEU A 40 -7.60 -8.36 4.36
CA LEU A 40 -7.74 -9.28 5.50
C LEU A 40 -9.22 -9.50 5.86
N PRO A 41 -9.60 -10.69 6.37
CA PRO A 41 -10.54 -10.80 7.46
C PRO A 41 -9.83 -10.64 8.82
N ALA A 42 -10.56 -10.14 9.82
CA ALA A 42 -10.06 -9.86 11.17
C ALA A 42 -9.41 -11.07 11.86
N SER A 43 -8.22 -10.89 12.44
CA SER A 43 -7.55 -11.88 13.29
C SER A 43 -8.22 -11.99 14.68
N PRO A 44 -8.40 -13.20 15.25
CA PRO A 44 -8.87 -13.39 16.63
C PRO A 44 -7.73 -13.28 17.66
N PRO A 45 -8.03 -13.10 18.96
CA PRO A 45 -7.01 -12.88 19.99
C PRO A 45 -6.49 -14.18 20.62
N GLY A 46 -5.18 -14.21 20.89
CA GLY A 46 -4.58 -14.91 22.04
C GLY A 46 -3.82 -16.22 21.76
N PHE A 47 -2.54 -16.26 22.18
CA PHE A 47 -1.88 -17.49 22.66
C PHE A 47 -0.97 -17.17 23.86
N PRO A 48 -0.76 -18.13 24.79
CA PRO A 48 -0.20 -17.88 26.10
C PRO A 48 1.34 -17.94 26.13
N THR A 49 1.89 -17.23 27.10
CA THR A 49 3.29 -17.25 27.56
C THR A 49 3.68 -18.65 28.04
N LEU A 50 4.83 -19.15 27.60
CA LEU A 50 5.55 -20.25 28.27
C LEU A 50 6.91 -19.75 28.78
N ALA A 51 7.11 -19.96 30.07
CA ALA A 51 8.36 -19.75 30.78
C ALA A 51 9.01 -21.10 31.11
N GLY A 52 10.35 -21.12 31.12
CA GLY A 52 11.14 -21.99 32.01
C GLY A 52 11.96 -23.10 31.33
N GLY A 53 13.27 -23.11 31.62
CA GLY A 53 14.09 -24.33 31.55
C GLY A 53 15.54 -24.12 31.14
N ALA A 54 16.44 -23.92 32.11
CA ALA A 54 17.89 -23.94 31.93
C ALA A 54 18.49 -25.29 32.36
N ALA A 55 19.42 -25.84 31.56
CA ALA A 55 20.52 -26.76 31.87
C ALA A 55 21.29 -26.96 30.53
N GLY A 56 22.61 -26.86 30.39
CA GLY A 56 23.70 -27.35 31.23
C GLY A 56 24.29 -28.61 30.57
N GLY A 57 25.33 -28.46 29.74
CA GLY A 57 26.03 -29.60 29.12
C GLY A 57 27.17 -29.18 28.18
N ALA A 58 28.39 -29.58 28.52
CA ALA A 58 29.65 -29.27 27.83
C ALA A 58 29.85 -30.04 26.51
N GLY A 59 30.80 -29.57 25.70
CA GLY A 59 31.01 -29.86 24.28
C GLY A 59 31.27 -31.32 23.87
N PRO A 60 31.40 -31.54 22.55
CA PRO A 60 32.77 -31.62 22.03
C PRO A 60 33.04 -30.85 20.73
N GLU A 61 34.25 -30.32 20.67
CA GLU A 61 35.20 -30.37 19.55
C GLU A 61 34.77 -29.82 18.18
N LEU A 62 35.26 -28.60 17.91
CA LEU A 62 35.22 -27.91 16.62
C LEU A 62 36.03 -28.70 15.59
N LYS A 63 35.34 -29.42 14.70
CA LYS A 63 35.91 -29.82 13.40
C LYS A 63 35.63 -28.73 12.39
N SER A 64 36.69 -28.05 11.98
CA SER A 64 36.72 -27.12 10.85
C SER A 64 36.29 -27.84 9.58
N ASN A 65 35.04 -27.65 9.17
CA ASN A 65 34.58 -28.05 7.85
C ASN A 65 34.63 -26.82 6.93
N ASP A 66 35.84 -26.49 6.49
CA ASP A 66 36.01 -25.66 5.30
C ASP A 66 35.52 -26.46 4.09
N SER A 67 34.85 -25.78 3.16
CA SER A 67 34.33 -26.27 1.87
C SER A 67 33.02 -27.09 1.85
N ALA A 68 31.97 -26.60 2.52
CA ALA A 68 30.61 -26.84 2.02
C ALA A 68 30.38 -25.92 0.80
N VAL A 69 30.42 -26.48 -0.41
CA VAL A 69 29.85 -25.83 -1.59
C VAL A 69 28.41 -25.45 -1.23
N PRO A 70 28.01 -24.17 -1.29
CA PRO A 70 26.65 -23.80 -0.94
C PRO A 70 25.71 -24.56 -1.88
N GLY A 71 24.85 -25.41 -1.31
CA GLY A 71 23.82 -26.11 -2.05
C GLY A 71 22.99 -25.12 -2.89
N PRO A 72 22.34 -25.59 -3.97
CA PRO A 72 21.57 -24.72 -4.84
C PRO A 72 20.60 -23.88 -4.00
N GLY A 73 20.57 -22.57 -4.28
CA GLY A 73 19.69 -21.64 -3.58
C GLY A 73 18.23 -22.09 -3.61
N PRO A 74 17.37 -21.51 -2.76
CA PRO A 74 15.98 -21.94 -2.67
C PRO A 74 15.30 -21.81 -4.05
N GLU A 75 14.69 -22.90 -4.50
CA GLU A 75 13.98 -22.94 -5.78
C GLU A 75 12.72 -22.05 -5.71
N LEU A 76 12.59 -21.14 -6.66
CA LEU A 76 11.47 -20.20 -6.76
C LEU A 76 10.29 -20.85 -7.47
N ILE A 77 9.07 -20.63 -6.95
CA ILE A 77 7.84 -21.07 -7.60
C ILE A 77 7.20 -19.88 -8.32
N GLY A 78 7.05 -20.03 -9.64
CA GLY A 78 6.19 -19.16 -10.45
C GLY A 78 6.66 -17.70 -10.53
N PRO A 79 5.79 -16.79 -11.00
CA PRO A 79 6.09 -15.36 -11.04
C PRO A 79 6.18 -14.77 -9.62
N PRO A 80 6.77 -13.57 -9.46
CA PRO A 80 6.74 -12.89 -8.17
C PRO A 80 5.30 -12.68 -7.73
N VAL A 81 5.06 -12.81 -6.42
CA VAL A 81 3.74 -12.57 -5.83
C VAL A 81 3.49 -11.08 -5.61
N GLY A 82 4.53 -10.29 -5.37
CA GLY A 82 4.44 -8.84 -5.23
C GLY A 82 5.78 -8.13 -5.40
N SER A 83 5.73 -6.80 -5.40
CA SER A 83 6.91 -5.94 -5.49
C SER A 83 6.99 -5.01 -4.30
N PHE A 84 8.22 -4.68 -3.89
CA PHE A 84 8.51 -3.85 -2.74
C PHE A 84 9.34 -2.64 -3.16
N TYR A 85 9.04 -1.50 -2.56
CA TYR A 85 9.55 -0.20 -2.96
C TYR A 85 10.05 0.59 -1.76
N ALA A 86 11.06 1.42 -2.01
CA ALA A 86 11.61 2.33 -1.03
C ALA A 86 11.64 3.76 -1.55
N TRP A 87 11.39 4.70 -0.65
CA TRP A 87 11.79 6.10 -0.77
C TRP A 87 12.53 6.46 0.52
N TRP A 88 13.73 6.99 0.39
CA TRP A 88 14.55 7.45 1.51
C TRP A 88 14.60 8.97 1.51
N ARG A 89 14.74 9.58 2.69
CA ARG A 89 14.85 11.04 2.79
C ARG A 89 16.01 11.53 1.92
N GLY A 90 15.72 12.52 1.07
CA GLY A 90 16.65 13.05 0.07
C GLY A 90 16.49 12.45 -1.32
N ASP A 91 15.72 11.36 -1.48
CA ASP A 91 15.37 10.86 -2.81
C ASP A 91 14.53 11.91 -3.57
N PRO A 92 14.76 12.07 -4.88
CA PRO A 92 14.01 13.01 -5.67
C PRO A 92 12.53 12.60 -5.74
N LEU A 93 11.66 13.58 -5.58
CA LEU A 93 10.25 13.42 -5.93
C LEU A 93 10.08 13.66 -7.43
N VAL A 94 9.23 12.86 -8.06
CA VAL A 94 8.81 13.12 -9.44
C VAL A 94 7.84 14.32 -9.42
N PRO A 95 8.08 15.40 -10.17
CA PRO A 95 7.17 16.54 -10.20
C PRO A 95 5.77 16.13 -10.71
N LEU A 96 4.74 16.49 -9.95
CA LEU A 96 3.34 16.23 -10.32
C LEU A 96 2.61 17.55 -10.65
N PRO A 97 1.94 17.66 -11.81
CA PRO A 97 1.23 18.88 -12.21
C PRO A 97 0.02 19.12 -11.29
N PRO A 98 -0.16 20.33 -10.71
CA PRO A 98 -1.17 20.61 -9.69
C PRO A 98 -2.54 20.03 -10.01
N LEU A 99 -3.23 19.52 -8.99
CA LEU A 99 -4.62 19.09 -9.09
C LEU A 99 -5.47 20.08 -8.29
N PRO A 100 -6.15 21.05 -8.95
CA PRO A 100 -6.99 22.03 -8.27
C PRO A 100 -8.04 21.34 -7.40
N GLY A 101 -8.37 21.95 -6.26
CA GLY A 101 -9.35 21.41 -5.32
C GLY A 101 -8.85 20.24 -4.46
N LEU A 102 -7.67 19.67 -4.74
CA LEU A 102 -7.11 18.60 -3.94
C LEU A 102 -6.51 19.15 -2.64
N THR A 103 -7.04 18.69 -1.50
CA THR A 103 -6.41 18.85 -0.20
C THR A 103 -6.06 17.48 0.38
N ILE A 104 -4.95 17.41 1.12
CA ILE A 104 -4.51 16.19 1.80
C ILE A 104 -4.18 16.57 3.24
N GLU A 105 -4.75 15.84 4.19
CA GLU A 105 -4.64 16.09 5.62
C GLU A 105 -4.37 14.79 6.38
N VAL A 106 -3.81 14.91 7.59
CA VAL A 106 -3.82 13.79 8.53
C VAL A 106 -5.27 13.62 8.98
N ALA A 107 -5.80 12.41 8.85
CA ALA A 107 -7.18 12.13 9.21
C ALA A 107 -7.33 12.19 10.73
N SER A 108 -8.16 13.11 11.21
CA SER A 108 -8.57 13.23 12.61
C SER A 108 -9.94 12.63 12.90
N ASP A 109 -10.77 12.47 11.86
CA ASP A 109 -12.11 11.88 11.94
C ASP A 109 -12.11 10.45 11.35
N PRO A 110 -12.22 9.41 12.20
CA PRO A 110 -12.35 8.02 11.76
C PRO A 110 -13.51 7.78 10.78
N ALA A 111 -14.62 8.50 10.91
CA ALA A 111 -15.81 8.29 10.08
C ALA A 111 -15.54 8.60 8.60
N ALA A 112 -14.62 9.53 8.31
CA ALA A 112 -14.23 9.87 6.94
C ALA A 112 -13.44 8.75 6.22
N LEU A 113 -12.88 7.80 6.98
CA LEU A 113 -12.10 6.67 6.46
C LEU A 113 -12.96 5.42 6.24
N VAL A 114 -14.13 5.35 6.88
CA VAL A 114 -15.08 4.26 6.72
C VAL A 114 -15.76 4.37 5.36
N GLY A 115 -15.95 3.24 4.70
CA GLY A 115 -16.71 3.20 3.46
C GLY A 115 -17.15 1.79 3.08
N PRO A 116 -18.12 1.66 2.16
CA PRO A 116 -18.63 0.36 1.72
C PRO A 116 -17.54 -0.57 1.15
N GLU A 117 -16.51 0.02 0.54
CA GLU A 117 -15.35 -0.67 -0.02
C GLU A 117 -14.07 -0.47 0.82
N GLY A 118 -14.17 0.22 1.96
CA GLY A 118 -13.06 0.57 2.87
C GLY A 118 -13.07 -0.27 4.16
N PRO A 119 -12.20 0.03 5.15
CA PRO A 119 -12.24 -0.61 6.45
C PRO A 119 -13.54 -0.27 7.18
N GLY A 120 -14.02 -1.21 7.99
CA GLY A 120 -15.14 -0.97 8.90
C GLY A 120 -14.74 -0.07 10.07
N PRO A 121 -15.70 0.50 10.83
CA PRO A 121 -15.41 1.39 11.95
C PRO A 121 -14.45 0.78 12.99
N ALA A 122 -14.71 -0.46 13.42
CA ALA A 122 -13.88 -1.15 14.40
C ALA A 122 -12.44 -1.37 13.92
N GLU A 123 -12.25 -1.60 12.61
CA GLU A 123 -10.92 -1.76 12.03
C GLU A 123 -10.16 -0.43 11.99
N VAL A 124 -10.84 0.67 11.64
CA VAL A 124 -10.26 2.02 11.68
C VAL A 124 -9.82 2.36 13.10
N GLU A 125 -10.67 2.14 14.10
CA GLU A 125 -10.36 2.37 15.51
C GLU A 125 -9.17 1.53 15.98
N ALA A 126 -9.15 0.24 15.64
CA ALA A 126 -8.04 -0.65 15.99
C ALA A 126 -6.70 -0.18 15.42
N ARG A 127 -6.68 0.31 14.17
CA ARG A 127 -5.46 0.83 13.54
C ARG A 127 -4.95 2.09 14.25
N PHE A 128 -5.85 3.00 14.61
CA PHE A 128 -5.46 4.18 15.41
C PHE A 128 -4.94 3.79 16.80
N ALA A 129 -5.60 2.85 17.48
CA ALA A 129 -5.17 2.33 18.78
C ALA A 129 -3.79 1.64 18.71
N ALA A 130 -3.47 1.01 17.57
CA ALA A 130 -2.15 0.45 17.28
C ALA A 130 -1.08 1.50 16.93
N GLY A 131 -1.41 2.80 17.01
CA GLY A 131 -0.49 3.91 16.74
C GLY A 131 -0.29 4.22 15.26
N HIS A 132 -1.10 3.66 14.37
CA HIS A 132 -1.04 3.97 12.94
C HIS A 132 -1.66 5.35 12.67
N ARG A 133 -1.14 6.02 11.64
CA ARG A 133 -1.67 7.29 11.15
C ARG A 133 -2.40 7.07 9.85
N ALA A 134 -3.48 7.82 9.63
CA ALA A 134 -4.19 7.84 8.37
C ALA A 134 -4.08 9.22 7.72
N TYR A 135 -4.07 9.24 6.40
CA TYR A 135 -4.11 10.45 5.59
C TYR A 135 -5.33 10.40 4.69
N LEU A 136 -6.05 11.51 4.63
CA LEU A 136 -7.25 11.68 3.83
C LEU A 136 -6.97 12.71 2.73
N ALA A 137 -7.29 12.33 1.50
CA ALA A 137 -7.35 13.24 0.36
C ALA A 137 -8.80 13.61 0.10
N ARG A 138 -9.07 14.91 -0.01
CA ARG A 138 -10.36 15.47 -0.43
C ARG A 138 -10.19 16.17 -1.75
N LEU A 139 -11.17 16.04 -2.64
CA LEU A 139 -11.24 16.80 -3.88
C LEU A 139 -12.51 17.65 -3.84
N ASP A 140 -12.34 18.97 -3.90
CA ASP A 140 -13.42 19.94 -3.75
C ASP A 140 -14.23 19.74 -2.44
N GLY A 141 -13.53 19.38 -1.36
CA GLY A 141 -14.10 19.14 -0.03
C GLY A 141 -14.60 17.69 0.21
N GLU A 142 -14.83 16.93 -0.85
CA GLU A 142 -15.36 15.56 -0.76
C GLU A 142 -14.25 14.53 -0.51
N PRO A 143 -14.41 13.57 0.43
CA PRO A 143 -13.49 12.45 0.61
C PRO A 143 -13.28 11.70 -0.71
N ALA A 144 -12.04 11.67 -1.19
CA ALA A 144 -11.69 11.09 -2.49
C ALA A 144 -10.80 9.86 -2.38
N ALA A 145 -9.80 9.91 -1.49
CA ALA A 145 -8.90 8.80 -1.24
C ALA A 145 -8.37 8.82 0.19
N TYR A 146 -7.87 7.70 0.69
CA TYR A 146 -7.12 7.64 1.93
C TYR A 146 -5.94 6.67 1.81
N GLY A 147 -5.04 6.72 2.79
CA GLY A 147 -3.94 5.77 2.95
C GLY A 147 -3.46 5.72 4.40
N TRP A 148 -2.89 4.59 4.79
CA TRP A 148 -2.41 4.34 6.14
C TRP A 148 -0.89 4.31 6.22
N VAL A 149 -0.38 4.73 7.37
CA VAL A 149 1.02 4.78 7.73
C VAL A 149 1.20 3.99 9.01
N ALA A 150 1.83 2.83 8.89
CA ALA A 150 2.33 2.08 10.02
C ALA A 150 3.61 2.73 10.58
N THR A 151 3.69 2.82 11.91
CA THR A 151 4.73 3.55 12.66
C THR A 151 5.53 2.65 13.60
N ILE A 152 4.94 1.56 14.10
CA ILE A 152 5.53 0.66 15.10
C ILE A 152 5.72 -0.76 14.55
N GLN A 153 4.69 -1.28 13.89
CA GLN A 153 4.68 -2.61 13.29
C GLN A 153 3.78 -2.61 12.07
N ALA A 154 4.00 -3.55 11.16
CA ALA A 154 3.15 -3.76 10.00
C ALA A 154 2.95 -5.25 9.76
N GLU A 155 1.80 -5.57 9.16
CA GLU A 155 1.43 -6.91 8.77
C GLU A 155 1.06 -6.93 7.29
N VAL A 156 1.44 -8.00 6.60
CA VAL A 156 1.02 -8.31 5.23
C VAL A 156 0.41 -9.70 5.25
N GLY A 157 -0.89 -9.77 5.57
CA GLY A 157 -1.62 -11.01 5.85
C GLY A 157 -1.50 -12.09 4.79
N GLU A 158 -1.69 -11.74 3.51
CA GLU A 158 -1.61 -12.67 2.37
C GLU A 158 -0.22 -13.30 2.17
N LEU A 159 0.81 -12.64 2.70
CA LEU A 159 2.18 -13.12 2.70
C LEU A 159 2.56 -13.78 4.04
N GLY A 160 1.69 -13.73 5.05
CA GLY A 160 2.00 -14.20 6.40
C GLY A 160 3.16 -13.44 7.05
N LEU A 161 3.40 -12.19 6.66
CA LEU A 161 4.49 -11.38 7.19
C LEU A 161 3.98 -10.48 8.32
N SER A 162 4.72 -10.44 9.42
CA SER A 162 4.57 -9.46 10.49
C SER A 162 5.96 -8.99 10.91
N PHE A 163 6.16 -7.68 10.98
CA PHE A 163 7.47 -7.11 11.27
C PHE A 163 7.37 -5.80 12.06
N LYS A 164 8.37 -5.57 12.92
CA LYS A 164 8.54 -4.32 13.64
C LYS A 164 9.22 -3.28 12.75
N LEU A 165 8.74 -2.06 12.82
CA LEU A 165 9.33 -0.92 12.13
C LEU A 165 10.38 -0.26 13.02
N PRO A 166 11.62 -0.05 12.55
CA PRO A 166 12.57 0.77 13.26
C PRO A 166 12.06 2.22 13.41
N PRO A 167 12.44 2.98 14.46
CA PRO A 167 11.84 4.28 14.81
C PRO A 167 11.73 5.33 13.69
N ALA A 168 12.67 5.35 12.74
CA ALA A 168 12.68 6.26 11.59
C ALA A 168 12.10 5.65 10.29
N ASN A 169 11.36 4.53 10.38
CA ASN A 169 10.80 3.85 9.22
C ASN A 169 9.27 3.95 9.24
N ARG A 170 8.68 4.03 8.05
CA ARG A 170 7.23 3.99 7.84
C ARG A 170 6.89 2.94 6.79
N TYR A 171 5.84 2.18 7.04
CA TYR A 171 5.25 1.32 6.02
C TYR A 171 3.90 1.91 5.60
N LEU A 172 3.77 2.18 4.31
CA LEU A 172 2.61 2.80 3.70
C LEU A 172 1.72 1.69 3.12
N TRP A 173 0.46 1.66 3.53
CA TRP A 173 -0.43 0.55 3.22
C TRP A 173 -1.91 0.95 3.16
N ASP A 174 -2.72 0.02 2.67
CA ASP A 174 -4.18 0.13 2.50
C ASP A 174 -4.63 1.48 1.94
N PHE A 175 -4.07 1.82 0.78
CA PHE A 175 -4.53 2.96 0.00
C PHE A 175 -5.77 2.60 -0.78
N TYR A 176 -6.70 3.55 -0.80
CA TYR A 176 -7.92 3.41 -1.55
C TYR A 176 -8.32 4.75 -2.14
N THR A 177 -8.70 4.72 -3.43
CA THR A 177 -9.31 5.86 -4.11
C THR A 177 -10.71 5.44 -4.51
N ARG A 178 -11.70 6.23 -4.10
CA ARG A 178 -13.11 5.98 -4.42
C ARG A 178 -13.31 5.98 -5.95
N PRO A 179 -14.18 5.11 -6.49
CA PRO A 179 -14.31 4.91 -7.94
C PRO A 179 -14.47 6.19 -8.77
N PRO A 180 -15.27 7.20 -8.35
CA PRO A 180 -15.45 8.44 -9.13
C PRO A 180 -14.18 9.27 -9.32
N TRP A 181 -13.19 9.10 -8.44
CA TRP A 181 -11.98 9.91 -8.38
C TRP A 181 -10.72 9.19 -8.87
N ARG A 182 -10.88 7.95 -9.38
CA ARG A 182 -9.76 7.16 -9.93
C ARG A 182 -9.25 7.79 -11.23
N GLY A 183 -7.97 7.55 -11.53
CA GLY A 183 -7.33 8.05 -12.75
C GLY A 183 -6.88 9.52 -12.71
N LEU A 184 -7.27 10.29 -11.68
CA LEU A 184 -6.90 11.71 -11.53
C LEU A 184 -5.51 11.96 -10.92
N GLY A 185 -4.75 10.90 -10.62
CA GLY A 185 -3.42 11.03 -10.02
C GLY A 185 -3.42 11.43 -8.53
N ILE A 186 -4.51 11.18 -7.81
CA ILE A 186 -4.61 11.45 -6.36
C ILE A 186 -3.63 10.59 -5.56
N TYR A 187 -3.52 9.29 -5.87
CA TYR A 187 -2.65 8.37 -5.14
C TYR A 187 -1.16 8.79 -5.07
N PRO A 188 -0.46 9.11 -6.17
CA PRO A 188 0.93 9.58 -6.08
C PRO A 188 1.07 10.89 -5.30
N ARG A 189 0.07 11.79 -5.38
CA ARG A 189 0.06 13.03 -4.58
C ARG A 189 -0.12 12.76 -3.09
N LEU A 190 -0.97 11.80 -2.74
CA LEU A 190 -1.17 11.32 -1.38
C LEU A 190 0.13 10.73 -0.81
N LEU A 191 0.85 9.91 -1.58
CA LEU A 191 2.17 9.42 -1.20
C LEU A 191 3.15 10.58 -0.94
N GLN A 192 3.31 11.53 -1.87
CA GLN A 192 4.22 12.67 -1.70
C GLN A 192 3.86 13.54 -0.49
N ALA A 193 2.57 13.74 -0.24
CA ALA A 193 2.08 14.47 0.93
C ALA A 193 2.44 13.78 2.25
N ILE A 194 2.42 12.44 2.29
CA ILE A 194 2.87 11.66 3.45
C ILE A 194 4.39 11.82 3.64
N LEU A 195 5.19 11.67 2.57
CA LEU A 195 6.65 11.82 2.62
C LEU A 195 7.07 13.17 3.22
N GLY A 196 6.35 14.25 2.87
CA GLY A 196 6.62 15.59 3.39
C GLY A 196 6.16 15.84 4.82
N ARG A 197 5.10 15.15 5.30
CA ARG A 197 4.51 15.37 6.64
C ARG A 197 5.09 14.47 7.72
N GLU A 198 5.58 13.30 7.34
CA GLU A 198 6.31 12.37 8.21
C GLU A 198 7.78 12.84 8.38
N ALA A 199 7.96 14.03 8.97
CA ALA A 199 9.26 14.69 9.07
C ALA A 199 10.30 13.93 9.92
N ASP A 200 9.84 13.04 10.79
CA ASP A 200 10.65 12.22 11.68
C ASP A 200 11.03 10.85 11.09
N ALA A 201 10.59 10.55 9.86
CA ALA A 201 10.90 9.31 9.16
C ALA A 201 12.00 9.48 8.11
N GLU A 202 12.96 8.57 8.06
CA GLU A 202 14.06 8.56 7.09
C GLU A 202 13.82 7.57 5.94
N ARG A 203 13.00 6.53 6.17
CA ARG A 203 12.77 5.46 5.20
C ARG A 203 11.30 5.11 5.10
N PHE A 204 10.79 5.08 3.88
CA PHE A 204 9.41 4.78 3.57
C PHE A 204 9.35 3.55 2.69
N TRP A 205 8.45 2.65 3.05
CA TRP A 205 8.29 1.37 2.41
C TRP A 205 6.85 1.24 1.92
N VAL A 206 6.67 0.69 0.73
CA VAL A 206 5.36 0.36 0.19
C VAL A 206 5.48 -0.89 -0.67
N GLY A 207 4.47 -1.75 -0.61
CA GLY A 207 4.40 -2.93 -1.46
C GLY A 207 3.07 -2.98 -2.21
N HIS A 208 3.06 -3.71 -3.32
CA HIS A 208 1.81 -4.07 -3.99
C HIS A 208 1.89 -5.49 -4.54
N ASP A 209 0.72 -6.04 -4.84
CA ASP A 209 0.51 -7.33 -5.47
C ASP A 209 0.78 -7.28 -6.96
N THR A 210 1.37 -8.33 -7.54
CA THR A 210 1.79 -8.37 -8.95
C THR A 210 0.72 -7.91 -9.97
N PRO A 211 -0.58 -8.27 -9.86
CA PRO A 211 -1.57 -7.83 -10.84
C PRO A 211 -1.92 -6.32 -10.74
N ASN A 212 -1.51 -5.63 -9.67
CA ASN A 212 -1.92 -4.26 -9.37
C ASN A 212 -1.04 -3.20 -10.03
N ILE A 213 -1.08 -3.23 -11.37
CA ILE A 213 -0.37 -2.28 -12.24
C ILE A 213 -0.70 -0.81 -11.93
N PRO A 214 -1.95 -0.41 -11.58
CA PRO A 214 -2.23 0.97 -11.18
C PRO A 214 -1.42 1.42 -9.96
N SER A 215 -1.30 0.58 -8.94
CA SER A 215 -0.49 0.89 -7.75
C SER A 215 0.97 1.05 -8.11
N ARG A 216 1.54 0.12 -8.89
CA ARG A 216 2.90 0.23 -9.41
C ARG A 216 3.16 1.59 -10.06
N ARG A 217 2.28 2.02 -10.97
CA ARG A 217 2.39 3.30 -11.67
C ARG A 217 2.31 4.49 -10.71
N GLY A 218 1.43 4.44 -9.72
CA GLY A 218 1.30 5.48 -8.70
C GLY A 218 2.53 5.58 -7.80
N ILE A 219 3.05 4.45 -7.31
CA ILE A 219 4.25 4.37 -6.46
C ILE A 219 5.45 4.97 -7.19
N LEU A 220 5.69 4.55 -8.44
CA LEU A 220 6.78 5.09 -9.26
C LEU A 220 6.60 6.59 -9.55
N LYS A 221 5.37 7.04 -9.85
CA LYS A 221 5.07 8.48 -10.05
C LYS A 221 5.20 9.32 -8.79
N ALA A 222 5.21 8.72 -7.60
CA ALA A 222 5.49 9.44 -6.36
C ALA A 222 7.00 9.65 -6.14
N GLY A 223 7.86 8.85 -6.79
CA GLY A 223 9.32 8.89 -6.66
C GLY A 223 9.93 7.67 -5.95
N PHE A 224 9.13 6.69 -5.58
CA PHE A 224 9.64 5.44 -4.99
C PHE A 224 10.40 4.61 -6.03
N GLN A 225 11.41 3.89 -5.55
CA GLN A 225 12.23 2.98 -6.35
C GLN A 225 11.87 1.53 -6.01
N GLU A 226 11.78 0.66 -7.03
CA GLU A 226 11.61 -0.79 -6.82
C GLU A 226 12.92 -1.34 -6.25
N VAL A 227 12.85 -2.04 -5.11
CA VAL A 227 14.03 -2.56 -4.40
C VAL A 227 14.06 -4.08 -4.34
N GLY A 228 12.94 -4.72 -4.65
CA GLY A 228 12.89 -6.16 -4.77
C GLY A 228 11.51 -6.69 -5.11
N ARG A 229 11.51 -7.95 -5.52
CA ARG A 229 10.31 -8.73 -5.86
C ARG A 229 10.21 -9.92 -4.93
N VAL A 230 9.04 -10.16 -4.37
CA VAL A 230 8.80 -11.24 -3.42
C VAL A 230 8.37 -12.49 -4.18
N TYR A 231 9.01 -13.62 -3.89
CA TYR A 231 8.69 -14.93 -4.48
C TYR A 231 8.34 -15.93 -3.39
N ARG A 232 7.49 -16.90 -3.75
CA ARG A 232 7.31 -18.13 -2.97
C ARG A 232 8.39 -19.14 -3.35
N THR A 233 8.81 -19.94 -2.40
CA THR A 233 9.79 -21.01 -2.60
C THR A 233 9.12 -22.38 -2.54
N ALA A 234 9.76 -23.40 -3.12
CA ALA A 234 9.27 -24.78 -3.06
C ALA A 234 9.08 -25.31 -1.63
N GLY A 235 9.87 -24.81 -0.67
CA GLY A 235 9.73 -25.12 0.75
C GLY A 235 8.63 -24.34 1.49
N GLY A 236 7.78 -23.59 0.79
CA GLY A 236 6.67 -22.81 1.38
C GLY A 236 7.08 -21.46 1.99
N GLY A 237 8.36 -21.12 2.00
CA GLY A 237 8.87 -19.83 2.49
C GLY A 237 8.80 -18.71 1.45
N LEU A 238 9.13 -17.49 1.89
CA LEU A 238 9.26 -16.31 1.03
C LEU A 238 10.72 -15.88 0.90
N VAL A 239 11.06 -15.34 -0.26
CA VAL A 239 12.36 -14.70 -0.52
C VAL A 239 12.15 -13.38 -1.27
N LEU A 240 13.08 -12.45 -1.07
CA LEU A 240 13.17 -11.22 -1.84
C LEU A 240 14.27 -11.40 -2.89
N VAL A 241 13.94 -11.25 -4.17
CA VAL A 241 14.94 -11.06 -5.22
C VAL A 241 15.18 -9.57 -5.37
N GLY A 242 16.41 -9.12 -5.10
CA GLY A 242 16.77 -7.71 -5.10
C GLY A 242 16.68 -7.07 -6.48
N VAL A 243 16.26 -5.80 -6.56
CA VAL A 243 16.22 -5.00 -7.79
C VAL A 243 16.91 -3.67 -7.53
N GLY A 244 17.78 -3.24 -8.47
CA GLY A 244 18.48 -1.97 -8.36
C GLY A 244 19.54 -1.95 -7.25
N SER A 245 19.41 -1.04 -6.28
CA SER A 245 20.41 -0.86 -5.21
C SER A 245 20.45 -2.05 -4.25
N ILE A 246 21.62 -2.69 -4.16
CA ILE A 246 21.87 -3.79 -3.22
C ILE A 246 21.68 -3.36 -1.75
N GLU A 247 22.01 -2.13 -1.42
CA GLU A 247 21.83 -1.57 -0.07
C GLU A 247 20.34 -1.53 0.30
N ARG A 248 19.52 -1.04 -0.63
CA ARG A 248 18.06 -0.94 -0.44
C ARG A 248 17.40 -2.30 -0.41
N ALA A 249 17.80 -3.20 -1.30
CA ALA A 249 17.32 -4.58 -1.31
C ALA A 249 17.66 -5.31 0.00
N THR A 250 18.88 -5.12 0.51
CA THR A 250 19.31 -5.67 1.81
C THR A 250 18.50 -5.10 2.96
N ALA A 251 18.25 -3.79 2.97
CA ALA A 251 17.41 -3.16 3.98
C ALA A 251 15.97 -3.67 3.92
N ALA A 252 15.40 -3.85 2.72
CA ALA A 252 14.07 -4.41 2.53
C ALA A 252 13.97 -5.86 3.02
N ALA A 253 14.92 -6.72 2.65
CA ALA A 253 14.95 -8.11 3.11
C ALA A 253 15.03 -8.22 4.64
N ARG A 254 15.89 -7.39 5.27
CA ARG A 254 16.01 -7.30 6.73
C ARG A 254 14.71 -6.82 7.38
N LEU A 255 14.05 -5.81 6.81
CA LEU A 255 12.79 -5.29 7.31
C LEU A 255 11.69 -6.37 7.28
N LEU A 256 11.56 -7.06 6.15
CA LEU A 256 10.55 -8.09 5.93
C LEU A 256 10.87 -9.41 6.66
N GLY A 257 12.08 -9.58 7.18
CA GLY A 257 12.52 -10.81 7.83
C GLY A 257 12.65 -12.00 6.88
N ILE A 258 12.91 -11.75 5.58
CA ILE A 258 13.01 -12.80 4.54
C ILE A 258 14.40 -12.79 3.90
N ARG A 259 14.80 -13.93 3.33
CA ARG A 259 16.12 -14.07 2.68
C ARG A 259 16.19 -13.22 1.41
N LEU A 260 17.30 -12.49 1.25
CA LEU A 260 17.66 -11.81 0.00
C LEU A 260 18.36 -12.79 -0.95
N LEU A 261 17.95 -12.75 -2.22
CA LEU A 261 18.66 -13.35 -3.35
C LEU A 261 19.08 -12.24 -4.32
N THR A 262 20.23 -12.41 -4.95
CA THR A 262 20.64 -11.55 -6.07
C THR A 262 19.77 -11.87 -7.28
N ASP A 263 19.46 -10.85 -8.09
CA ASP A 263 18.72 -11.04 -9.33
C ASP A 263 19.47 -12.04 -10.23
N PRO A 264 18.88 -13.18 -10.63
CA PRO A 264 19.52 -14.09 -11.57
C PRO A 264 19.83 -13.44 -12.92
N ALA A 265 19.22 -12.30 -13.26
CA ALA A 265 19.49 -11.54 -14.48
C ALA A 265 20.52 -10.40 -14.30
N GLY A 266 21.17 -10.28 -13.14
CA GLY A 266 21.97 -9.10 -12.77
C GLY A 266 23.42 -9.39 -12.34
N ALA A 267 24.13 -10.24 -13.10
CA ALA A 267 25.59 -10.26 -13.16
C ALA A 267 26.05 -9.86 -14.56
#